data_AF-A0A835DSF0-F1
#
_entry.id   AF-A0A835DSF0-F1
#
_cell.length_a   1.000
_cell.length_b   1.000
_cell.length_c   1.000
_cell.angle_alpha   90.00
_cell.angle_beta   90.00
_cell.angle_gamma   90.00
#
_symmetry.space_group_name_H-M   'P 1'
#
loop_
_entity.id
_entity.type
_entity.pdbx_description
1 polymer ?
#
loop_
_entity_poly.entity_id
_entity_poly.type
_entity_poly.pdbx_seq_one_letter_code
_entity_poly.pdbx_strand_id
1 'polypeptide(L)'
;MVIGTSRMDPQSAAEKAVSVIGFGYDLSSDIHLSYCKYGLSDSRLIELDETLARDLVLPGGIVIPNVSTSIKCDKGERTRFRSDVLSFHQMSEQFNHDLSLSGKIPSGLFNAMFNFQGCWQKDAAATKSLAFDGWFITLYNIELERYHIVLSESVKQEVPPSWDPAALAG
;
A
#
# COMPACT_ATOMS: atom_id res chain seq x y z
N MET A 1 4.87 -1.56 -17.39
CA MET A 1 5.41 -2.23 -16.19
C MET A 1 6.92 -2.36 -16.33
N VAL A 2 7.67 -1.39 -15.81
CA VAL A 2 9.14 -1.51 -15.72
C VAL A 2 9.42 -2.45 -14.56
N ILE A 3 9.79 -3.70 -14.86
CA ILE A 3 10.25 -4.67 -13.87
C ILE A 3 11.71 -4.32 -13.57
N GLY A 4 11.90 -3.30 -12.74
CA GLY A 4 13.20 -2.85 -12.27
C GLY A 4 13.20 -2.76 -10.77
N THR A 5 13.08 -3.89 -10.08
CA THR A 5 13.27 -3.97 -8.63
C THR A 5 14.24 -5.09 -8.31
N SER A 6 15.20 -4.79 -7.42
CA SER A 6 16.08 -5.79 -6.80
C SER A 6 15.20 -6.96 -6.36
N ARG A 7 15.41 -8.12 -6.99
CA ARG A 7 14.52 -9.26 -6.85
C ARG A 7 14.79 -9.86 -5.47
N MET A 8 13.98 -9.46 -4.48
CA MET A 8 14.04 -10.04 -3.14
C MET A 8 13.80 -11.55 -3.28
N ASP A 9 14.59 -12.35 -2.58
CA ASP A 9 14.28 -13.77 -2.46
C ASP A 9 12.99 -13.94 -1.64
N PRO A 10 12.33 -15.11 -1.73
CA PRO A 10 11.04 -15.33 -1.07
C PRO A 10 11.07 -15.09 0.44
N GLN A 11 12.15 -15.44 1.14
CA GLN A 11 12.28 -15.24 2.58
C GLN A 11 12.34 -13.75 2.92
N SER A 12 13.25 -13.01 2.26
CA SER A 12 13.38 -11.56 2.46
C SER A 12 12.09 -10.80 2.15
N ALA A 13 11.39 -11.19 1.07
CA ALA A 13 10.13 -10.57 0.69
C ALA A 13 9.05 -10.78 1.75
N ALA A 14 9.00 -11.98 2.33
CA ALA A 14 8.06 -12.34 3.36
C ALA A 14 8.34 -11.62 4.69
N GLU A 15 9.60 -11.60 5.13
CA GLU A 15 10.05 -10.84 6.30
C GLU A 15 9.70 -9.36 6.15
N LYS A 16 9.94 -8.80 4.97
CA LYS A 16 9.60 -7.41 4.69
C LYS A 16 8.10 -7.16 4.74
N ALA A 17 7.28 -8.03 4.17
CA ALA A 17 5.83 -7.89 4.17
C ALA A 17 5.27 -7.89 5.60
N VAL A 18 5.78 -8.74 6.49
CA VAL A 18 5.43 -8.73 7.92
C VAL A 18 5.95 -7.47 8.60
N SER A 19 7.21 -7.09 8.35
CA SER A 19 7.86 -5.99 9.06
C SER A 19 7.22 -4.63 8.79
N VAL A 20 6.48 -4.45 7.70
CA VAL A 20 5.87 -3.16 7.35
C VAL A 20 4.40 -3.02 7.75
N ILE A 21 3.78 -4.06 8.33
CA ILE A 21 2.39 -3.96 8.80
C ILE A 21 2.27 -2.83 9.83
N GLY A 22 1.31 -1.91 9.60
CA GLY A 22 1.12 -0.75 10.46
C GLY A 22 2.01 0.46 10.13
N PHE A 23 2.82 0.41 9.07
CA PHE A 23 3.49 1.59 8.51
C PHE A 23 2.57 2.38 7.58
N GLY A 24 2.89 3.66 7.42
CA GLY A 24 2.22 4.53 6.46
C GLY A 24 2.71 4.32 5.04
N TYR A 25 2.06 4.97 4.08
CA TYR A 25 2.51 5.06 2.70
C TYR A 25 2.07 6.40 2.11
N ASP A 26 2.79 6.84 1.07
CA ASP A 26 2.46 8.06 0.34
C ASP A 26 1.63 7.70 -0.90
N LEU A 27 0.35 8.06 -0.88
CA LEU A 27 -0.59 7.78 -1.96
C LEU A 27 -0.28 8.48 -3.28
N SER A 28 0.53 9.54 -3.26
CA SER A 28 1.01 10.20 -4.48
C SER A 28 2.17 9.45 -5.13
N SER A 29 2.83 8.58 -4.37
CA SER A 29 3.83 7.61 -4.80
C SER A 29 3.18 6.24 -5.05
N ASP A 30 3.97 5.17 -5.07
CA ASP A 30 3.46 3.81 -5.16
C ASP A 30 3.08 3.25 -3.76
N ILE A 31 2.20 2.26 -3.72
CA ILE A 31 1.82 1.52 -2.51
C ILE A 31 2.60 0.20 -2.34
N HIS A 32 3.53 -0.10 -3.25
CA HIS A 32 4.41 -1.27 -3.14
C HIS A 32 5.25 -1.25 -1.85
N LEU A 33 5.65 -2.43 -1.38
CA LEU A 33 6.42 -2.63 -0.13
C LEU A 33 7.67 -1.74 0.01
N SER A 34 8.31 -1.40 -1.11
CA SER A 34 9.50 -0.53 -1.15
C SER A 34 9.19 0.94 -0.86
N TYR A 35 7.92 1.35 -0.93
CA TYR A 35 7.46 2.73 -0.74
C TYR A 35 6.76 2.95 0.60
N CYS A 36 6.65 1.91 1.44
CA CYS A 36 6.21 2.06 2.83
C CYS A 36 7.07 3.12 3.55
N LYS A 37 6.39 4.02 4.26
CA LYS A 37 7.00 5.11 5.03
C LYS A 37 7.16 4.67 6.47
N TYR A 38 8.40 4.75 6.93
CA TYR A 38 8.78 4.52 8.31
C TYR A 38 8.58 5.82 9.09
N GLY A 39 7.99 5.75 10.28
CA GLY A 39 7.97 6.89 11.19
C GLY A 39 9.38 7.23 11.68
N LEU A 40 9.52 8.32 12.45
CA LEU A 40 10.76 8.59 13.18
C LEU A 40 11.13 7.34 14.00
N SER A 41 12.36 6.86 13.85
CA SER A 41 12.87 5.64 14.48
C SER A 41 12.18 4.33 14.08
N ASP A 42 11.75 4.19 12.82
CA ASP A 42 11.04 2.99 12.31
C ASP A 42 9.75 2.67 13.06
N SER A 43 9.11 3.69 13.62
CA SER A 43 7.88 3.55 14.40
C SER A 43 6.67 3.25 13.52
N ARG A 44 5.79 2.38 14.04
CA ARG A 44 4.48 2.08 13.46
C ARG A 44 3.49 3.21 13.75
N LEU A 45 2.55 3.41 12.82
CA LEU A 45 1.41 4.30 13.03
C LEU A 45 0.41 3.71 14.02
N ILE A 46 0.43 2.38 14.18
CA ILE A 46 -0.47 1.63 15.03
C ILE A 46 0.31 0.83 16.06
N GLU A 47 -0.34 0.56 17.18
CA GLU A 47 0.16 -0.37 18.18
C GLU A 47 -0.06 -1.81 17.70
N LEU A 48 0.97 -2.64 17.84
CA LEU A 48 0.88 -4.09 17.66
C LEU A 48 1.17 -4.75 18.99
N ASP A 49 0.33 -5.72 19.37
CA ASP A 49 0.59 -6.54 20.55
C ASP A 49 1.73 -7.53 20.23
N GLU A 50 2.91 -7.22 20.74
CA GLU A 50 4.11 -8.06 20.62
C GLU A 50 4.25 -9.07 21.78
N THR A 51 3.37 -9.01 22.79
CA THR A 51 3.44 -9.93 23.95
C THR A 51 3.04 -11.35 23.57
N LEU A 52 2.19 -11.49 22.55
CA LEU A 52 1.74 -12.75 21.98
C LEU A 52 2.33 -12.93 20.58
N ALA A 53 3.51 -13.54 20.53
CA ALA A 53 4.23 -13.81 19.30
C ALA A 53 4.21 -15.31 18.94
N ARG A 54 4.21 -15.61 17.65
CA ARG A 54 4.26 -16.97 17.10
C ARG A 54 5.10 -17.04 15.84
N ASP A 55 5.47 -18.25 15.44
CA ASP A 55 5.99 -18.48 14.10
C ASP A 55 4.86 -18.39 13.07
N LEU A 56 5.05 -17.54 12.05
CA LEU A 56 4.16 -17.44 10.90
C LEU A 56 4.71 -18.31 9.77
N VAL A 57 3.99 -19.37 9.45
CA VAL A 57 4.32 -20.27 8.34
C VAL A 57 3.59 -19.81 7.08
N LEU A 58 4.32 -19.64 5.99
CA LEU A 58 3.83 -19.16 4.71
C LEU A 58 3.97 -20.24 3.62
N PRO A 59 3.24 -20.12 2.50
CA PRO A 59 3.39 -21.02 1.35
C PRO A 59 4.86 -21.14 0.91
N GLY A 60 5.27 -22.34 0.50
CA GLY A 60 6.67 -22.61 0.10
C GLY A 60 7.60 -22.95 1.25
N GLY A 61 7.08 -23.14 2.48
CA GLY A 61 7.87 -23.56 3.64
C GLY A 61 8.65 -22.43 4.32
N ILE A 62 8.33 -21.18 3.98
CA ILE A 62 8.88 -19.99 4.62
C ILE A 62 8.34 -19.90 6.04
N VAL A 63 9.23 -19.63 6.99
CA VAL A 63 8.87 -19.44 8.40
C VAL A 63 9.44 -18.10 8.85
N ILE A 64 8.58 -17.26 9.43
CA ILE A 64 8.97 -15.99 10.04
C ILE A 64 8.73 -16.12 11.54
N PRO A 65 9.78 -16.05 12.37
CA PRO A 65 9.63 -16.17 13.81
C PRO A 65 9.11 -14.87 14.44
N ASN A 66 8.60 -14.97 15.68
CA ASN A 66 8.25 -13.83 16.53
C ASN A 66 7.25 -12.84 15.90
N VAL A 67 6.26 -13.33 15.15
CA VAL A 67 5.23 -12.51 14.53
C VAL A 67 4.05 -12.35 15.48
N SER A 68 3.56 -11.11 15.65
CA SER A 68 2.34 -10.84 16.43
C SER A 68 1.19 -11.72 15.96
N THR A 69 0.43 -12.29 16.90
CA THR A 69 -0.72 -13.15 16.61
C THR A 69 -1.80 -12.46 15.78
N SER A 70 -1.90 -11.13 15.85
CA SER A 70 -2.81 -10.31 15.05
C SER A 70 -2.44 -10.23 13.57
N ILE A 71 -1.21 -10.60 13.20
CA ILE A 71 -0.79 -10.69 11.79
C ILE A 71 -1.04 -12.12 11.31
N LYS A 72 -1.78 -12.23 10.21
CA LYS A 72 -2.09 -13.50 9.58
C LYS A 72 -1.66 -13.52 8.11
N CYS A 73 -1.55 -14.74 7.60
CA CYS A 73 -1.37 -15.01 6.20
C CYS A 73 -2.67 -15.57 5.65
N ASP A 74 -3.33 -14.83 4.77
CA ASP A 74 -4.44 -15.36 3.98
C ASP A 74 -3.92 -15.92 2.65
N LYS A 75 -4.73 -16.80 2.06
CA LYS A 75 -4.45 -17.39 0.75
C LYS A 75 -4.26 -16.31 -0.31
N GLY A 76 -3.37 -16.60 -1.23
CA GLY A 76 -3.23 -15.82 -2.45
C GLY A 76 -4.43 -15.98 -3.38
N GLU A 77 -4.41 -15.20 -4.45
CA GLU A 77 -5.39 -15.30 -5.51
C GLU A 77 -4.75 -15.08 -6.87
N ARG A 78 -5.42 -15.58 -7.91
CA ARG A 78 -5.06 -15.34 -9.29
C ARG A 78 -6.30 -14.83 -10.00
N THR A 79 -6.27 -13.56 -10.37
CA THR A 79 -7.43 -12.87 -10.92
C THR A 79 -7.04 -12.16 -12.20
N ARG A 80 -7.86 -12.30 -13.24
CA ARG A 80 -7.71 -11.50 -14.46
C ARG A 80 -8.52 -10.23 -14.28
N PHE A 81 -7.86 -9.09 -14.35
CA PHE A 81 -8.52 -7.80 -14.34
C PHE A 81 -8.51 -7.22 -15.75
N ARG A 82 -9.64 -6.69 -16.16
CA ARG A 82 -9.83 -6.02 -17.44
C ARG A 82 -10.74 -4.82 -17.23
N SER A 83 -10.33 -3.67 -17.74
CA SER A 83 -11.18 -2.48 -17.78
C SER A 83 -11.87 -2.33 -19.13
N ASP A 84 -12.91 -1.50 -19.16
CA ASP A 84 -13.37 -0.88 -20.40
C ASP A 84 -12.36 0.16 -20.89
N VAL A 85 -12.64 0.76 -22.05
CA VAL A 85 -11.91 1.94 -22.54
C VAL A 85 -12.49 3.18 -21.85
N LEU A 86 -11.73 3.74 -20.92
CA LEU A 86 -12.15 4.82 -20.04
C LEU A 86 -11.40 6.12 -20.33
N SER A 87 -11.99 7.25 -19.95
CA SER A 87 -11.24 8.51 -19.87
C SER A 87 -10.20 8.48 -18.74
N PHE A 88 -9.25 9.42 -18.76
CA PHE A 88 -8.26 9.57 -17.69
C PHE A 88 -8.91 9.65 -16.30
N HIS A 89 -9.94 10.49 -16.16
CA HIS A 89 -10.62 10.69 -14.87
C HIS A 89 -11.36 9.44 -14.39
N GLN A 90 -12.07 8.76 -15.28
CA GLN A 90 -12.79 7.52 -14.92
C GLN A 90 -11.83 6.42 -14.49
N MET A 91 -10.72 6.25 -15.22
CA MET A 91 -9.70 5.26 -14.85
C MET A 91 -9.03 5.62 -13.52
N SER A 92 -8.69 6.89 -13.32
CA SER A 92 -8.12 7.36 -12.04
C SER A 92 -9.08 7.15 -10.87
N GLU A 93 -10.37 7.45 -11.03
CA GLU A 93 -11.38 7.24 -10.00
C GLU A 93 -11.56 5.74 -9.70
N GLN A 94 -11.50 4.88 -10.71
CA GLN A 94 -11.55 3.43 -10.53
C GLN A 94 -10.37 2.92 -9.67
N PHE A 95 -9.14 3.34 -9.99
CA PHE A 95 -7.96 2.97 -9.19
C PHE A 95 -8.07 3.45 -7.74
N ASN A 96 -8.60 4.65 -7.51
CA ASN A 96 -8.83 5.15 -6.15
C ASN A 96 -9.87 4.31 -5.40
N HIS A 97 -10.96 3.92 -6.07
CA HIS A 97 -12.00 3.08 -5.46
C HIS A 97 -11.45 1.71 -5.07
N ASP A 98 -10.62 1.10 -5.92
CA ASP A 98 -9.95 -0.18 -5.63
C ASP A 98 -9.04 -0.08 -4.40
N LEU A 99 -8.52 1.12 -4.10
CA LEU A 99 -7.76 1.44 -2.88
C LEU A 99 -8.66 1.87 -1.69
N SER A 100 -9.98 1.74 -1.80
CA SER A 100 -10.95 2.23 -0.81
C SER A 100 -10.87 3.74 -0.54
N LEU A 101 -10.46 4.52 -1.55
CA LEU A 101 -10.38 5.97 -1.49
C LEU A 101 -11.51 6.61 -2.28
N SER A 102 -12.02 7.73 -1.77
CA SER A 102 -12.89 8.63 -2.52
C SER A 102 -12.09 9.77 -3.13
N GLY A 103 -12.38 10.15 -4.37
CA GLY A 103 -11.87 11.39 -4.96
C GLY A 103 -11.29 11.23 -6.37
N LYS A 104 -10.93 12.37 -6.94
CA LYS A 104 -10.57 12.51 -8.37
C LYS A 104 -9.09 12.75 -8.63
N ILE A 105 -8.30 12.86 -7.57
CA ILE A 105 -6.85 13.09 -7.67
C ILE A 105 -6.20 11.74 -7.99
N PRO A 106 -5.39 11.63 -9.05
CA PRO A 106 -4.75 10.37 -9.39
C PRO A 106 -3.75 9.92 -8.33
N SER A 107 -3.90 8.66 -7.90
CA SER A 107 -2.91 7.99 -7.05
C SER A 107 -1.63 7.69 -7.82
N GLY A 108 -0.51 7.56 -7.11
CA GLY A 108 0.74 7.18 -7.76
C GLY A 108 0.72 5.73 -8.27
N LEU A 109 -0.13 4.84 -7.73
CA LEU A 109 -0.39 3.52 -8.32
C LEU A 109 -0.97 3.63 -9.73
N PHE A 110 -1.97 4.47 -9.93
CA PHE A 110 -2.51 4.76 -11.26
C PHE A 110 -1.44 5.35 -12.18
N ASN A 111 -0.65 6.30 -11.68
CA ASN A 111 0.44 6.90 -12.46
C ASN A 111 1.48 5.86 -12.87
N ALA A 112 1.88 4.97 -11.95
CA ALA A 112 2.83 3.90 -12.21
C ALA A 112 2.31 2.90 -13.25
N MET A 113 1.02 2.52 -13.17
CA MET A 113 0.40 1.59 -14.12
C MET A 113 0.48 2.09 -15.56
N PHE A 114 0.18 3.37 -15.79
CA PHE A 114 0.14 3.99 -17.11
C PHE A 114 1.41 4.78 -17.47
N ASN A 115 2.42 4.75 -16.61
CA ASN A 115 3.69 5.46 -16.76
C ASN A 115 3.53 6.99 -16.91
N PHE A 116 2.62 7.57 -16.14
CA PHE A 116 2.51 9.02 -15.98
C PHE A 116 3.57 9.53 -15.00
N GLN A 117 4.29 10.57 -15.39
CA GLN A 117 5.37 11.18 -14.60
C GLN A 117 5.23 12.71 -14.52
N GLY A 118 4.22 13.28 -15.20
CA GLY A 118 4.00 14.70 -15.31
C GLY A 118 3.04 15.23 -14.25
N CYS A 119 2.62 16.49 -14.42
CA CYS A 119 1.46 16.98 -13.67
C CYS A 119 0.18 16.40 -14.26
N TRP A 120 -0.71 15.92 -13.38
CA TRP A 120 -1.88 15.16 -13.80
C TRP A 120 -2.80 15.93 -14.77
N GLN A 121 -2.85 17.26 -14.72
CA GLN A 121 -3.66 18.06 -15.64
C GLN A 121 -3.15 17.96 -17.08
N LYS A 122 -1.82 17.95 -17.29
CA LYS A 122 -1.23 17.79 -18.62
C LYS A 122 -1.41 16.37 -19.12
N ASP A 123 -1.18 15.40 -18.25
CA ASP A 123 -1.35 13.98 -18.59
C ASP A 123 -2.81 13.67 -18.95
N ALA A 124 -3.77 14.22 -18.20
CA ALA A 124 -5.19 14.13 -18.51
C ALA A 124 -5.54 14.77 -19.86
N ALA A 125 -5.02 15.96 -20.15
CA ALA A 125 -5.29 16.66 -21.42
C ALA A 125 -4.68 15.93 -22.64
N ALA A 126 -3.53 15.27 -22.47
CA ALA A 126 -2.87 14.50 -23.51
C ALA A 126 -3.46 13.09 -23.70
N THR A 127 -4.19 12.59 -22.71
CA THR A 127 -4.72 11.22 -22.70
C THR A 127 -6.12 11.17 -23.32
N LYS A 128 -6.23 10.52 -24.48
CA LYS A 128 -7.54 10.28 -25.12
C LYS A 128 -8.37 9.24 -24.37
N SER A 129 -7.76 8.12 -24.04
CA SER A 129 -8.42 6.98 -23.40
C SER A 129 -7.40 6.00 -22.82
N LEU A 130 -7.79 5.29 -21.78
CA LEU A 130 -6.98 4.28 -21.09
C LEU A 130 -7.75 2.96 -21.00
N ALA A 131 -7.02 1.86 -21.04
CA ALA A 131 -7.55 0.53 -20.77
C ALA A 131 -6.41 -0.35 -20.26
N PHE A 132 -6.75 -1.37 -19.47
CA PHE A 132 -5.81 -2.43 -19.10
C PHE A 132 -6.47 -3.80 -19.12
N ASP A 133 -5.67 -4.83 -19.40
CA ASP A 133 -6.03 -6.24 -19.34
C ASP A 133 -4.81 -7.01 -18.86
N GLY A 134 -4.93 -7.70 -17.72
CA GLY A 134 -3.80 -8.37 -17.11
C GLY A 134 -4.20 -9.44 -16.10
N TRP A 135 -3.30 -10.39 -15.90
CA TRP A 135 -3.39 -11.33 -14.78
C TRP A 135 -2.60 -10.77 -13.60
N PHE A 136 -3.26 -10.72 -12.46
CA PHE A 136 -2.66 -10.36 -11.18
C PHE A 136 -2.60 -11.62 -10.33
N ILE A 137 -1.40 -11.94 -9.85
CA ILE A 137 -1.13 -13.17 -9.10
C ILE A 137 -0.56 -12.75 -7.76
N THR A 138 -1.39 -12.88 -6.72
CA THR A 138 -1.00 -12.71 -5.33
C THR A 138 -0.67 -14.09 -4.78
N LEU A 139 0.53 -14.29 -4.25
CA LEU A 139 0.94 -15.60 -3.70
C LEU A 139 0.29 -15.86 -2.34
N TYR A 140 0.20 -14.82 -1.52
CA TYR A 140 -0.45 -14.79 -0.21
C TYR A 140 -0.65 -13.33 0.21
N ASN A 141 -1.54 -13.10 1.16
CA ASN A 141 -1.76 -11.78 1.77
C ASN A 141 -1.27 -11.80 3.20
N ILE A 142 -0.34 -10.91 3.54
CA ILE A 142 -0.01 -10.62 4.94
C ILE A 142 -0.91 -9.49 5.39
N GLU A 143 -1.79 -9.76 6.34
CA GLU A 143 -2.77 -8.79 6.78
C GLU A 143 -2.91 -8.77 8.30
N LEU A 144 -3.24 -7.59 8.81
CA LEU A 144 -3.62 -7.39 10.19
C LEU A 144 -5.09 -7.80 10.36
N GLU A 145 -5.38 -8.63 11.35
CA GLU A 145 -6.74 -8.94 11.73
C GLU A 145 -7.43 -7.69 12.30
N ARG A 146 -8.56 -7.29 11.70
CA ARG A 146 -9.21 -5.99 11.95
C ARG A 146 -10.01 -5.96 13.27
N TYR A 147 -9.36 -6.21 14.40
CA TYR A 147 -9.94 -5.99 15.71
C TYR A 147 -9.09 -4.99 16.51
N HIS A 148 -9.71 -3.89 16.94
CA HIS A 148 -9.12 -2.90 17.86
C HIS A 148 -7.76 -2.31 17.41
N ILE A 149 -7.70 -1.76 16.19
CA ILE A 149 -6.53 -0.99 15.75
C ILE A 149 -6.45 0.32 16.54
N VAL A 150 -5.35 0.52 17.26
CA VAL A 150 -5.07 1.73 18.05
C VAL A 150 -3.89 2.45 17.43
N LEU A 151 -4.01 3.78 17.25
CA LEU A 151 -2.87 4.61 16.83
C LEU A 151 -1.81 4.65 17.94
N SER A 152 -0.54 4.68 17.56
CA SER A 152 0.54 4.89 18.52
C SER A 152 0.43 6.26 19.19
N GLU A 153 0.86 6.36 20.45
CA GLU A 153 0.80 7.62 21.22
C GLU A 153 1.59 8.75 20.58
N SER A 154 2.74 8.45 19.94
CA SER A 154 3.52 9.45 19.20
C SER A 154 2.70 10.08 18.07
N VAL A 155 2.00 9.26 17.28
CA VAL A 155 1.15 9.76 16.20
C VAL A 155 -0.01 10.60 16.74
N LYS A 156 -0.64 10.17 17.84
CA LYS A 156 -1.72 10.97 18.47
C LYS A 156 -1.24 12.35 18.91
N GLN A 157 -0.01 12.46 19.39
CA GLN A 157 0.60 13.73 19.82
C GLN A 157 0.99 14.63 18.65
N GLU A 158 1.36 14.04 17.50
CA GLU A 158 1.70 14.78 16.28
C GLU A 158 0.47 15.34 15.55
N VAL A 159 -0.71 14.75 15.75
CA VAL A 159 -1.95 15.26 15.15
C VAL A 159 -2.37 16.56 15.84
N PRO A 160 -2.42 17.69 15.12
CA PRO A 160 -2.84 18.96 15.71
C PRO A 160 -4.33 18.90 16.10
N PRO A 161 -4.74 19.60 17.17
CA PRO A 161 -6.14 19.63 17.60
C PRO A 161 -7.05 20.39 16.61
N SER A 162 -6.48 21.19 15.71
CA SER A 162 -7.21 21.93 14.68
C SER A 162 -6.42 22.00 13.38
N TRP A 163 -7.14 22.07 12.26
CA TRP A 163 -6.55 22.24 10.94
C TRP A 163 -6.24 23.71 10.65
N ASP A 164 -4.99 24.11 10.82
CA ASP A 164 -4.47 25.42 10.39
C ASP A 164 -3.37 25.22 9.34
N PRO A 165 -3.70 25.33 8.04
CA PRO A 165 -2.73 25.12 6.96
C PRO A 165 -1.49 26.01 7.06
N ALA A 166 -1.63 27.25 7.56
CA ALA A 166 -0.50 28.17 7.64
C ALA A 166 0.47 27.75 8.72
N ALA A 167 -0.03 27.27 9.86
CA ALA A 167 0.79 26.72 10.94
C ALA A 167 1.42 25.37 10.59
N LEU A 168 0.80 24.59 9.68
CA LEU A 168 1.26 23.26 9.26
C LEU A 168 2.23 23.27 8.07
N ALA A 169 2.35 24.39 7.35
CA ALA A 169 3.26 24.54 6.21
C ALA A 169 4.71 24.88 6.61
N GLY A 170 5.04 24.81 7.91
CA GLY A 170 6.35 25.16 8.48
C GLY A 170 7.49 24.23 8.09
#